data_AF-A0A534CA42-F1
#
_entry.id   AF-A0A534CA42-F1
#
_cell.length_a   1.000
_cell.length_b   1.000
_cell.length_c   1.000
_cell.angle_alpha   90.00
_cell.angle_beta   90.00
_cell.angle_gamma   90.00
#
_symmetry.space_group_name_H-M   'P 1'
#
loop_
_entity.id
_entity.type
_entity.pdbx_description
1 polymer ?
#
loop_
_entity_poly.entity_id
_entity_poly.type
_entity_poly.pdbx_seq_one_letter_code
_entity_poly.pdbx_strand_id
1 'polypeptide(L)'
;RAPPSAAAPVGTLTVLVPMAGLIDAGAEAERLGRLLAKTRDDLSKVQARLANDSFVRNAPSAVVSLERERAAELERTASGLSSQLERVRALL
;
A
#
# COMPACT_ATOMS: atom_id res chain seq x y z
N ARG A 1 -33.17 11.82 -35.68
CA ARG A 1 -32.11 12.57 -34.95
C ARG A 1 -32.61 12.75 -33.53
N ALA A 2 -31.91 12.24 -32.51
CA ALA A 2 -32.33 12.46 -31.12
C ALA A 2 -32.21 13.96 -30.76
N PRO A 3 -33.10 14.51 -29.90
CA PRO A 3 -33.07 15.92 -29.52
C PRO A 3 -31.79 16.28 -28.74
N PRO A 4 -31.39 17.56 -28.72
CA PRO A 4 -30.22 18.01 -27.97
C PRO A 4 -30.39 17.68 -26.48
N SER A 5 -29.42 16.97 -25.92
CA SER A 5 -29.47 16.40 -24.57
C SER A 5 -28.20 16.76 -23.82
N ALA A 6 -28.33 17.20 -22.57
CA ALA A 6 -27.20 17.42 -21.66
C ALA A 6 -27.08 16.21 -20.73
N ALA A 7 -25.92 15.57 -20.73
CA ALA A 7 -25.61 14.48 -19.81
C ALA A 7 -24.89 15.06 -18.58
N ALA A 8 -25.47 14.84 -17.39
CA ALA A 8 -24.81 15.06 -16.11
C ALA A 8 -24.67 13.70 -15.42
N PRO A 9 -23.49 13.36 -14.87
CA PRO A 9 -23.32 12.11 -14.15
C PRO A 9 -24.21 12.11 -12.89
N VAL A 10 -25.13 11.15 -12.83
CA VAL A 10 -25.97 10.92 -11.63
C VAL A 10 -25.33 9.78 -10.83
N GLY A 11 -24.55 10.16 -9.81
CA GLY A 11 -24.03 9.28 -8.78
C GLY A 11 -22.78 8.45 -9.15
N THR A 12 -22.25 7.75 -8.14
CA THR A 12 -21.22 6.70 -8.26
C THR A 12 -21.85 5.38 -7.84
N LEU A 13 -21.98 4.43 -8.75
CA LEU A 13 -22.47 3.10 -8.41
C LEU A 13 -21.38 2.34 -7.63
N THR A 14 -21.66 2.01 -6.37
CA THR A 14 -20.78 1.20 -5.53
C THR A 14 -21.41 -0.18 -5.33
N VAL A 15 -20.74 -1.23 -5.81
CA VAL A 15 -21.16 -2.63 -5.60
C VAL A 15 -20.46 -3.15 -4.35
N LEU A 16 -21.25 -3.61 -3.38
CA LEU A 16 -20.78 -4.22 -2.15
C LEU A 16 -21.00 -5.73 -2.25
N VAL A 17 -19.93 -6.51 -2.41
CA VAL A 17 -20.00 -7.98 -2.38
C VAL A 17 -19.76 -8.43 -0.93
N PRO A 18 -20.71 -9.13 -0.27
CA PRO A 18 -20.48 -9.70 1.04
C PRO A 18 -19.37 -10.75 0.95
N MET A 19 -18.23 -10.48 1.59
CA MET A 19 -17.07 -11.38 1.57
C MET A 19 -17.22 -12.55 2.56
N ALA A 20 -18.15 -12.44 3.51
CA ALA A 20 -18.44 -13.47 4.51
C ALA A 20 -18.93 -14.76 3.83
N GLY A 21 -18.18 -15.86 4.02
CA GLY A 21 -18.48 -17.17 3.44
C GLY A 21 -17.85 -17.47 2.07
N LEU A 22 -17.22 -16.48 1.41
CA LEU A 22 -16.52 -16.64 0.12
C LEU A 22 -14.99 -16.63 0.25
N ILE A 23 -14.46 -16.06 1.34
CA ILE A 23 -13.03 -15.94 1.61
C ILE A 23 -12.76 -16.41 3.04
N ASP A 24 -11.75 -17.25 3.23
CA ASP A 24 -11.17 -17.51 4.55
C ASP A 24 -10.42 -16.23 4.99
N ALA A 25 -11.13 -15.37 5.73
CA ALA A 25 -10.59 -14.11 6.23
C ALA A 25 -9.39 -14.33 7.16
N GLY A 26 -9.28 -15.50 7.81
CA GLY A 26 -8.16 -15.83 8.69
C GLY A 26 -6.90 -16.11 7.87
N ALA A 27 -7.02 -16.96 6.84
CA ALA A 27 -5.95 -17.23 5.90
C ALA A 27 -5.48 -15.97 5.15
N GLU A 28 -6.41 -15.10 4.75
CA GLU A 28 -6.06 -13.84 4.07
C GLU A 28 -5.41 -12.82 5.02
N ALA A 29 -5.90 -12.68 6.26
CA ALA A 29 -5.25 -11.85 7.28
C ALA A 29 -3.82 -12.32 7.57
N GLU A 30 -3.60 -13.63 7.64
CA GLU A 30 -2.28 -14.24 7.80
C GLU A 30 -1.36 -13.95 6.61
N ARG A 31 -1.86 -14.09 5.37
CA ARG A 31 -1.10 -13.77 4.15
C ARG A 31 -0.71 -12.29 4.10
N LEU A 32 -1.64 -11.39 4.38
CA LEU A 32 -1.41 -9.94 4.40
C LEU A 32 -0.46 -9.55 5.54
N GLY A 33 -0.58 -10.17 6.71
CA GLY A 33 0.33 -9.96 7.84
C GLY A 33 1.77 -10.32 7.50
N ARG A 34 2.00 -11.47 6.86
CA ARG A 34 3.33 -11.88 6.41
C ARG A 34 3.91 -10.93 5.36
N LEU A 35 3.09 -10.49 4.41
CA LEU A 35 3.53 -9.54 3.38
C LEU A 35 3.89 -8.18 4.00
N LEU A 36 3.05 -7.66 4.90
CA LEU A 36 3.31 -6.42 5.63
C LEU A 36 4.58 -6.49 6.46
N ALA A 37 4.82 -7.61 7.16
CA ALA A 37 6.04 -7.83 7.93
C ALA A 37 7.28 -7.75 7.03
N LYS A 38 7.28 -8.48 5.90
CA LYS A 38 8.38 -8.44 4.93
C LYS A 38 8.62 -7.03 4.37
N THR A 39 7.56 -6.31 4.00
CA THR A 39 7.68 -4.93 3.50
C THR A 39 8.26 -3.99 4.55
N ARG A 40 7.86 -4.14 5.83
CA ARG A 40 8.41 -3.35 6.94
C ARG A 40 9.87 -3.67 7.21
N ASP A 41 10.28 -4.93 7.12
CA ASP A 41 11.69 -5.32 7.27
C ASP A 41 12.56 -4.72 6.16
N ASP A 42 12.08 -4.74 4.92
CA ASP A 42 12.78 -4.14 3.80
C ASP A 42 12.85 -2.60 3.92
N LEU A 43 11.77 -1.96 4.38
CA LEU A 43 11.76 -0.52 4.69
C LEU A 43 12.79 -0.18 5.77
N SER A 44 12.81 -0.95 6.86
CA SER A 44 13.75 -0.75 7.97
C SER A 44 15.20 -0.81 7.51
N LYS A 45 15.55 -1.76 6.63
CA LYS A 45 16.91 -1.85 6.06
C LYS A 45 17.27 -0.62 5.22
N VAL A 46 16.34 -0.10 4.42
CA VAL A 46 16.58 1.10 3.60
C VAL A 46 16.70 2.33 4.50
N GLN A 47 15.81 2.49 5.48
CA GLN A 47 15.89 3.59 6.44
C GLN A 47 17.19 3.55 7.26
N ALA A 48 17.65 2.38 7.68
CA ALA A 48 18.93 2.22 8.37
C ALA A 48 20.12 2.66 7.50
N ARG A 49 20.09 2.38 6.19
CA ARG A 49 21.12 2.88 5.24
C ARG A 49 21.07 4.40 5.11
N LEU A 50 19.87 4.98 5.03
CA LEU A 50 19.68 6.43 4.94
C LEU A 50 19.99 7.18 6.24
N ALA A 51 19.88 6.53 7.40
CA ALA A 51 20.26 7.07 8.70
C ALA A 51 21.78 7.07 8.93
N ASN A 52 22.54 6.35 8.10
CA ASN A 52 23.99 6.33 8.19
C ASN A 52 24.58 7.58 7.50
N ASP A 53 25.03 8.55 8.30
CA ASP A 53 25.63 9.79 7.82
C ASP A 53 26.82 9.59 6.87
N SER A 54 27.58 8.50 7.04
CA SER A 54 28.68 8.17 6.13
C SER A 54 28.15 7.82 4.73
N PHE A 55 27.04 7.10 4.65
CA PHE A 55 26.41 6.78 3.38
C PHE A 55 25.84 8.04 2.72
N VAL A 56 25.12 8.88 3.46
CA VAL A 56 24.50 10.11 2.93
C VAL A 56 25.55 11.12 2.44
N ARG A 57 26.68 11.22 3.14
CA ARG A 57 27.75 12.16 2.78
C ARG A 57 28.66 11.68 1.65
N ASN A 58 28.91 10.38 1.57
CA ASN A 58 29.90 9.82 0.64
C ASN A 58 29.28 9.22 -0.63
N ALA A 59 27.99 8.85 -0.62
CA ALA A 59 27.33 8.32 -1.79
C ALA A 59 26.94 9.43 -2.78
N PRO A 60 26.92 9.14 -4.09
CA PRO A 60 26.39 10.08 -5.08
C PRO A 60 24.96 10.51 -4.75
N SER A 61 24.64 11.79 -4.96
CA SER A 61 23.31 12.34 -4.66
C SER A 61 22.17 11.57 -5.34
N ALA A 62 22.38 11.12 -6.58
CA ALA A 62 21.42 10.29 -7.31
C ALA A 62 21.10 8.95 -6.59
N VAL A 63 22.10 8.32 -5.96
CA VAL A 63 21.91 7.07 -5.21
C VAL A 63 21.14 7.33 -3.93
N VAL A 64 21.46 8.41 -3.20
CA VAL A 64 20.73 8.79 -1.98
C VAL A 64 19.28 9.15 -2.30
N SER A 65 19.03 9.87 -3.39
CA SER A 65 17.67 10.18 -3.85
C SER A 65 16.88 8.93 -4.19
N LEU A 66 17.46 7.99 -4.96
CA LEU A 66 16.80 6.73 -5.31
C LEU A 66 16.45 5.89 -4.07
N GLU A 67 17.35 5.81 -3.08
CA GLU A 67 17.06 5.10 -1.83
C GLU A 67 15.95 5.79 -1.00
N ARG A 68 15.88 7.13 -1.01
CA ARG A 68 14.77 7.88 -0.38
C ARG A 68 13.44 7.63 -1.09
N GLU A 69 13.43 7.61 -2.42
CA GLU A 69 12.24 7.26 -3.21
C GLU A 69 11.77 5.83 -2.92
N ARG A 70 12.72 4.89 -2.85
CA ARG A 70 12.45 3.50 -2.48
C ARG A 70 11.85 3.39 -1.08
N ALA A 71 12.37 4.13 -0.09
CA ALA A 71 11.78 4.17 1.24
C ALA A 71 10.34 4.68 1.20
N ALA A 72 10.08 5.77 0.48
CA ALA A 72 8.73 6.33 0.34
C ALA A 72 7.75 5.39 -0.38
N GLU A 73 8.21 4.59 -1.34
CA GLU A 73 7.40 3.56 -2.00
C GLU A 73 7.07 2.39 -1.05
N LEU A 74 8.05 1.92 -0.29
CA LEU A 74 7.86 0.87 0.72
C LEU A 74 6.91 1.33 1.84
N GLU A 75 7.00 2.59 2.28
CA GLU A 75 6.07 3.18 3.26
C GLU A 75 4.64 3.22 2.73
N ARG A 76 4.43 3.69 1.49
CA ARG A 76 3.11 3.70 0.84
C ARG A 76 2.53 2.29 0.73
N THR A 77 3.38 1.33 0.36
CA THR A 77 2.99 -0.08 0.23
C THR A 77 2.59 -0.67 1.60
N ALA A 78 3.41 -0.45 2.63
CA ALA A 78 3.13 -0.92 3.98
C ALA A 78 1.84 -0.31 4.55
N SER A 79 1.59 0.98 4.30
CA SER A 79 0.35 1.65 4.71
C SER A 79 -0.88 1.04 4.02
N GLY A 80 -0.81 0.79 2.71
CA GLY A 80 -1.87 0.13 1.94
C GLY A 80 -2.17 -1.28 2.45
N LEU A 81 -1.12 -2.08 2.71
CA LEU A 81 -1.24 -3.43 3.26
C LEU A 81 -1.81 -3.43 4.68
N SER A 82 -1.41 -2.48 5.53
CA SER A 82 -1.95 -2.32 6.89
C SER A 82 -3.45 -2.02 6.83
N SER A 83 -3.85 -1.07 5.99
CA SER A 83 -5.26 -0.70 5.81
C SER A 83 -6.09 -1.86 5.26
N GLN A 84 -5.53 -2.65 4.34
CA GLN A 84 -6.19 -3.84 3.81
C GLN A 84 -6.33 -4.93 4.88
N LEU A 85 -5.27 -5.17 5.66
CA LEU A 85 -5.27 -6.14 6.76
C LEU A 85 -6.33 -5.78 7.81
N GLU A 86 -6.47 -4.50 8.17
CA GLU A 86 -7.51 -4.03 9.09
C GLU A 86 -8.91 -4.31 8.54
N ARG A 87 -9.17 -4.02 7.25
CA ARG A 87 -10.45 -4.32 6.61
C ARG A 87 -10.76 -5.82 6.62
N VAL A 88 -9.77 -6.67 6.38
CA VAL A 88 -9.95 -8.14 6.40
C VAL A 88 -10.17 -8.64 7.82
N ARG A 89 -9.42 -8.14 8.80
CA ARG A 89 -9.60 -8.49 10.22
C ARG A 89 -10.97 -8.08 10.76
N ALA A 90 -11.58 -7.04 10.22
CA ALA A 90 -12.95 -6.65 10.57
C ALA A 90 -14.04 -7.62 10.06
N LEU A 91 -13.67 -8.61 9.23
CA LEU A 91 -14.57 -9.66 8.72
C LEU A 91 -14.45 -10.99 9.50
N LEU A 92 -13.52 -11.06 10.47
CA LEU A 92 -13.36 -12.17 11.42
C LEU A 92 -14.27 -11.98 12.63
#